data_AF-A0A6B0T577-F1
#
_entry.id   AF-A0A6B0T577-F1
#
_cell.length_a   1.000
_cell.length_b   1.000
_cell.length_c   1.000
_cell.angle_alpha   90.00
_cell.angle_beta   90.00
_cell.angle_gamma   90.00
#
_symmetry.space_group_name_H-M   'P 1'
#
loop_
_entity.id
_entity.type
_entity.pdbx_description
1 polymer ?
#
loop_
_entity_poly.entity_id
_entity_poly.type
_entity_poly.pdbx_seq_one_letter_code
_entity_poly.pdbx_strand_id
1 'polypeptide(L)'
;MAATTVGTFGLILLGVYTGKIGAGLTCAGRWPFCDGWLGLFPATWPSFVEWFHRLVAMVVGFMILGAGLIAWRGEYDTRITYALGVAVVMLPLQILFGANTVLNFGITASMLHQTAAQLIFASLVYATALSFWTASGRPTESTTEADTETAVTGD
;
A
#
# COMPACT_ATOMS: atom_id res chain seq x y z
N MET A 1 8.96 -0.51 0.53
CA MET A 1 8.48 -0.63 -0.86
C MET A 1 7.82 -1.98 -1.09
N ALA A 2 8.58 -3.06 -1.29
CA ALA A 2 8.03 -4.38 -1.62
C ALA A 2 6.99 -4.91 -0.60
N ALA A 3 7.28 -4.82 0.70
CA ALA A 3 6.32 -5.24 1.74
C ALA A 3 5.00 -4.44 1.68
N THR A 4 5.07 -3.13 1.48
CA THR A 4 3.88 -2.27 1.31
C THR A 4 3.08 -2.66 0.07
N THR A 5 3.76 -2.95 -1.04
CA THR A 5 3.13 -3.39 -2.30
C THR A 5 2.40 -4.72 -2.13
N VAL A 6 3.05 -5.73 -1.53
CA VAL A 6 2.45 -7.04 -1.24
C VAL A 6 1.28 -6.91 -0.27
N GLY A 7 1.44 -6.11 0.80
CA GLY A 7 0.37 -5.83 1.76
C GLY A 7 -0.84 -5.15 1.11
N THR A 8 -0.60 -4.19 0.21
CA THR A 8 -1.66 -3.50 -0.56
C THR A 8 -2.38 -4.47 -1.49
N PHE A 9 -1.65 -5.37 -2.17
CA PHE A 9 -2.27 -6.40 -3.00
C PHE A 9 -3.17 -7.33 -2.18
N GLY A 10 -2.69 -7.81 -1.04
CA GLY A 10 -3.49 -8.62 -0.11
C GLY A 10 -4.74 -7.89 0.39
N LEU A 11 -4.61 -6.60 0.71
CA LEU A 11 -5.74 -5.75 1.12
C LEU A 11 -6.79 -5.61 0.01
N ILE A 12 -6.38 -5.45 -1.25
CA ILE A 12 -7.30 -5.39 -2.40
C ILE A 12 -8.08 -6.69 -2.53
N LEU A 13 -7.43 -7.86 -2.42
CA LEU A 13 -8.11 -9.15 -2.48
C LEU A 13 -9.12 -9.31 -1.33
N LEU A 14 -8.74 -8.91 -0.12
CA LEU A 14 -9.63 -8.89 1.04
C LEU A 14 -10.83 -7.95 0.82
N GLY A 15 -10.63 -6.79 0.22
CA GLY A 15 -11.70 -5.85 -0.14
C GLY A 15 -12.68 -6.42 -1.17
N VAL A 16 -12.17 -7.07 -2.22
CA VAL A 16 -12.99 -7.77 -3.21
C VAL A 16 -13.82 -8.87 -2.56
N TYR A 17 -13.23 -9.64 -1.64
CA TYR A 17 -13.94 -10.66 -0.89
C TYR A 17 -15.05 -10.05 -0.01
N THR A 18 -14.75 -8.97 0.72
CA THR A 18 -15.72 -8.22 1.55
C THR A 18 -16.92 -7.76 0.75
N GLY A 19 -16.68 -7.18 -0.45
CA GLY A 19 -17.75 -6.78 -1.36
C GLY A 19 -18.57 -7.95 -1.89
N LYS A 20 -17.91 -9.06 -2.25
CA LYS A 20 -18.57 -10.27 -2.77
C LYS A 20 -19.55 -10.89 -1.78
N ILE A 21 -19.20 -10.93 -0.49
CA ILE A 21 -20.07 -11.50 0.55
C ILE A 21 -21.13 -10.51 1.06
N GLY A 22 -21.21 -9.30 0.48
CA GLY A 22 -22.17 -8.27 0.89
C GLY A 22 -21.88 -7.69 2.28
N ALA A 23 -20.67 -7.87 2.79
CA ALA A 23 -20.32 -7.46 4.14
C ALA A 23 -20.29 -5.93 4.32
N GLY A 24 -20.17 -5.12 3.26
CA GLY A 24 -20.02 -3.66 3.37
C GLY A 24 -21.20 -2.88 3.99
N LEU A 25 -22.32 -3.53 4.27
CA LEU A 25 -23.48 -2.95 4.98
C LEU A 25 -23.64 -3.52 6.40
N THR A 26 -22.80 -4.48 6.79
CA THR A 26 -23.03 -5.30 7.99
C THR A 26 -22.55 -4.64 9.26
N CYS A 27 -21.62 -3.69 9.19
CA CYS A 27 -21.30 -2.77 10.30
C CYS A 27 -22.41 -1.71 10.59
N ALA A 28 -23.67 -1.97 10.24
CA ALA A 28 -24.83 -1.10 10.46
C ALA A 28 -24.67 0.34 9.92
N GLY A 29 -23.96 0.51 8.80
CA GLY A 29 -23.70 1.82 8.20
C GLY A 29 -22.78 2.72 9.04
N ARG A 30 -22.07 2.16 10.02
CA ARG A 30 -21.17 2.91 10.90
C ARG A 30 -19.77 2.98 10.31
N TRP A 31 -19.18 4.16 10.38
CA TRP A 31 -17.80 4.44 10.00
C TRP A 31 -17.30 5.60 10.89
N PRO A 32 -16.12 5.49 11.54
CA PRO A 32 -15.07 4.47 11.36
C PRO A 32 -15.28 3.16 12.16
N PHE A 33 -16.19 3.15 13.13
CA PHE A 33 -16.47 1.99 14.00
C PHE A 33 -17.46 0.98 13.38
N CYS A 34 -17.54 -0.25 13.91
CA CYS A 34 -18.45 -1.32 13.46
C CYS A 34 -19.52 -1.66 14.54
N ASP A 35 -20.33 -2.71 14.34
CA ASP A 35 -21.54 -3.08 15.10
C ASP A 35 -21.28 -3.94 16.37
N GLY A 36 -20.24 -3.61 17.15
CA GLY A 36 -19.79 -4.41 18.31
C GLY A 36 -19.80 -3.73 19.69
N TRP A 37 -19.38 -4.47 20.74
CA TRP A 37 -19.04 -3.87 22.04
C TRP A 37 -17.92 -2.84 21.85
N LEU A 38 -18.18 -1.58 22.24
CA LEU A 38 -17.35 -0.40 21.93
C LEU A 38 -17.11 -0.16 20.43
N GLY A 39 -17.88 -0.80 19.54
CA GLY A 39 -17.69 -0.76 18.09
C GLY A 39 -16.54 -1.61 17.55
N LEU A 40 -15.98 -2.51 18.39
CA LEU A 40 -14.77 -3.29 18.12
C LEU A 40 -15.00 -4.80 17.89
N PHE A 41 -16.10 -5.36 18.40
CA PHE A 41 -16.38 -6.81 18.35
C PHE A 41 -17.55 -7.18 17.42
N PRO A 42 -17.29 -7.69 16.20
CA PRO A 42 -18.32 -7.97 15.21
C PRO A 42 -19.27 -9.09 15.66
N ALA A 43 -20.58 -8.86 15.49
CA ALA A 43 -21.63 -9.79 15.91
C ALA A 43 -21.79 -10.99 14.96
N THR A 44 -21.37 -10.83 13.70
CA THR A 44 -21.53 -11.84 12.64
C THR A 44 -20.25 -12.02 11.84
N TRP A 45 -20.13 -13.15 11.14
CA TRP A 45 -18.98 -13.42 10.26
C TRP A 45 -18.79 -12.35 9.16
N PRO A 46 -19.84 -11.90 8.44
CA PRO A 46 -19.71 -10.75 7.52
C PRO A 46 -19.20 -9.47 8.19
N SER A 47 -19.73 -9.10 9.37
CA SER A 47 -19.26 -7.92 10.12
C SER A 47 -17.78 -8.06 10.49
N PHE A 48 -17.32 -9.28 10.79
CA PHE A 48 -15.90 -9.55 11.08
C PHE A 48 -15.01 -9.32 9.88
N VAL A 49 -15.41 -9.78 8.69
CA VAL A 49 -14.65 -9.57 7.46
C VAL A 49 -14.53 -8.08 7.13
N GLU A 50 -15.62 -7.32 7.28
CA GLU A 50 -15.59 -5.86 7.07
C GLU A 50 -14.67 -5.16 8.07
N TRP A 51 -14.79 -5.48 9.36
CA TRP A 51 -13.91 -4.94 10.40
C TRP A 51 -12.44 -5.30 10.16
N PHE A 52 -12.16 -6.55 9.78
CA PHE A 52 -10.80 -7.01 9.51
C PHE A 52 -10.20 -6.31 8.29
N HIS A 53 -11.00 -6.08 7.23
CA HIS A 53 -10.59 -5.27 6.10
C HIS A 53 -10.17 -3.85 6.54
N ARG A 54 -10.97 -3.19 7.39
CA ARG A 54 -10.65 -1.84 7.93
C ARG A 54 -9.38 -1.85 8.77
N LEU A 55 -9.17 -2.87 9.60
CA LEU A 55 -7.97 -3.03 10.41
C LEU A 55 -6.72 -3.14 9.53
N VAL A 56 -6.74 -4.04 8.54
CA VAL A 56 -5.61 -4.22 7.62
C VAL A 56 -5.40 -2.95 6.79
N ALA A 57 -6.46 -2.25 6.38
CA ALA A 57 -6.37 -0.98 5.68
C ALA A 57 -5.65 0.10 6.48
N MET A 58 -5.86 0.18 7.80
CA MET A 58 -5.12 1.12 8.66
C MET A 58 -3.62 0.79 8.68
N VAL A 59 -3.25 -0.48 8.89
CA VAL A 59 -1.85 -0.92 8.91
C VAL A 59 -1.15 -0.60 7.59
N VAL A 60 -1.77 -1.00 6.46
CA VAL A 60 -1.23 -0.73 5.12
C VAL A 60 -1.17 0.77 4.84
N GLY A 61 -2.16 1.55 5.26
CA GLY A 61 -2.16 3.01 5.15
C GLY A 61 -0.93 3.64 5.82
N PHE A 62 -0.60 3.22 7.05
CA PHE A 62 0.63 3.66 7.71
C PHE A 62 1.90 3.19 6.99
N MET A 63 1.91 1.99 6.42
CA MET A 63 3.03 1.53 5.60
C MET A 63 3.22 2.37 4.33
N ILE A 64 2.13 2.86 3.71
CA ILE A 64 2.19 3.78 2.56
C ILE A 64 2.75 5.14 2.98
N LEU A 65 2.25 5.71 4.08
CA LEU A 65 2.76 6.97 4.63
C LEU A 65 4.26 6.87 5.00
N GLY A 66 4.65 5.78 5.67
CA GLY A 66 6.05 5.52 6.00
C GLY A 66 6.92 5.36 4.75
N ALA A 67 6.44 4.64 3.74
CA ALA A 67 7.12 4.50 2.46
C ALA A 67 7.33 5.85 1.74
N GLY A 68 6.31 6.70 1.71
CA GLY A 68 6.42 8.06 1.16
C GLY A 68 7.36 8.95 1.97
N LEU A 69 7.32 8.87 3.30
CA LEU A 69 8.20 9.66 4.17
C LEU A 69 9.68 9.26 4.01
N ILE A 70 9.96 7.96 3.92
CA ILE A 70 11.31 7.43 3.68
C ILE A 70 11.82 7.92 2.32
N ALA A 71 10.99 7.86 1.27
CA ALA A 71 11.39 8.33 -0.05
C ALA A 71 11.60 9.85 -0.11
N TRP A 72 10.78 10.62 0.60
CA TRP A 72 10.90 12.07 0.64
C TRP A 72 12.13 12.56 1.41
N ARG A 73 12.53 11.85 2.49
CA ARG A 73 13.72 12.20 3.28
C ARG A 73 15.02 11.58 2.78
N GLY A 74 14.94 10.50 2.02
CA GLY A 74 16.10 9.81 1.47
C GLY A 74 16.51 10.34 0.09
N GLU A 75 17.66 9.88 -0.38
CA GLU A 75 18.20 10.18 -1.72
C GLU A 75 17.67 9.16 -2.75
N TYR A 76 16.35 9.05 -2.86
CA TYR A 76 15.72 8.21 -3.88
C TYR A 76 15.57 8.95 -5.20
N ASP A 77 15.53 8.19 -6.30
CA ASP A 77 15.23 8.73 -7.63
C ASP A 77 13.93 9.53 -7.60
N THR A 78 13.94 10.71 -8.22
CA THR A 78 12.80 11.65 -8.28
C THR A 78 11.50 10.97 -8.74
N ARG A 79 11.57 9.99 -9.65
CA ARG A 79 10.41 9.23 -10.13
C ARG A 79 9.81 8.34 -9.04
N ILE A 80 10.64 7.75 -8.18
CA ILE A 80 10.19 6.95 -7.02
C ILE A 80 9.48 7.88 -6.03
N THR A 81 10.06 9.04 -5.74
CA THR A 81 9.47 10.03 -4.83
C THR A 81 8.14 10.56 -5.34
N TYR A 82 8.02 10.88 -6.63
CA TYR A 82 6.74 11.28 -7.24
C TYR A 82 5.70 10.17 -7.20
N ALA A 83 6.06 8.93 -7.55
CA ALA A 83 5.14 7.80 -7.53
C ALA A 83 4.57 7.57 -6.12
N LEU A 84 5.41 7.64 -5.10
CA LEU A 84 4.97 7.51 -3.70
C LEU A 84 4.20 8.73 -3.22
N GLY A 85 4.51 9.92 -3.73
CA GLY A 85 3.70 11.12 -3.52
C GLY A 85 2.27 10.94 -4.02
N VAL A 86 2.10 10.35 -5.22
CA VAL A 86 0.77 10.00 -5.75
C VAL A 86 0.05 9.01 -4.83
N ALA A 87 0.74 7.96 -4.35
CA ALA A 87 0.16 7.00 -3.41
C ALA A 87 -0.35 7.67 -2.12
N VAL A 88 0.47 8.56 -1.54
CA VAL A 88 0.16 9.30 -0.30
C VAL A 88 -1.01 10.26 -0.50
N VAL A 89 -1.08 10.95 -1.64
CA VAL A 89 -2.19 11.87 -1.96
C VAL A 89 -3.48 11.12 -2.30
N MET A 90 -3.40 9.95 -2.93
CA MET A 90 -4.57 9.13 -3.21
C MET A 90 -5.12 8.43 -1.96
N LEU A 91 -4.31 8.19 -0.94
CA LEU A 91 -4.74 7.54 0.30
C LEU A 91 -5.94 8.23 1.00
N PRO A 92 -5.99 9.56 1.22
CA PRO A 92 -7.18 10.20 1.78
C PRO A 92 -8.41 10.06 0.88
N LEU A 93 -8.26 10.10 -0.45
CA LEU A 93 -9.37 9.84 -1.37
C LEU A 93 -9.88 8.40 -1.25
N GLN A 94 -8.98 7.43 -1.09
CA GLN A 94 -9.31 6.03 -0.86
C GLN A 94 -10.13 5.84 0.42
N ILE A 95 -9.75 6.53 1.50
CA ILE A 95 -10.46 6.52 2.78
C ILE A 95 -11.87 7.11 2.61
N LEU A 96 -12.00 8.24 1.92
CA LEU A 96 -13.31 8.87 1.65
C LEU A 96 -14.21 7.99 0.79
N PHE A 97 -13.69 7.41 -0.29
CA PHE A 97 -14.45 6.48 -1.11
C PHE A 97 -14.82 5.21 -0.36
N GLY A 98 -13.96 4.73 0.54
CA GLY A 98 -14.25 3.57 1.41
C GLY A 98 -15.30 3.86 2.47
N ALA A 99 -15.35 5.07 3.01
CA ALA A 99 -16.47 5.50 3.85
C ALA A 99 -17.78 5.57 3.03
N ASN A 100 -17.69 6.05 1.79
CA ASN A 100 -18.84 6.17 0.91
C ASN A 100 -19.43 4.81 0.49
N THR A 101 -18.63 3.73 0.36
CA THR A 101 -19.18 2.39 0.09
C THR A 101 -20.06 1.87 1.22
N VAL A 102 -19.82 2.32 2.45
CA VAL A 102 -20.61 1.95 3.64
C VAL A 102 -21.86 2.83 3.78
N LEU A 103 -21.71 4.14 3.53
CA LEU A 103 -22.80 5.12 3.72
C LEU A 103 -23.78 5.17 2.54
N ASN A 104 -23.28 5.04 1.32
CA ASN A 104 -24.05 5.18 0.07
C ASN A 104 -23.74 4.01 -0.86
N PHE A 105 -23.88 2.78 -0.35
CA PHE A 105 -23.54 1.57 -1.09
C PHE A 105 -24.17 1.56 -2.49
N GLY A 106 -23.34 1.30 -3.49
CA GLY A 106 -23.75 1.29 -4.88
C GLY A 106 -22.59 1.00 -5.82
N ILE A 107 -22.90 0.71 -7.08
CA ILE A 107 -21.90 0.36 -8.10
C ILE A 107 -20.88 1.51 -8.25
N THR A 108 -21.35 2.75 -8.30
CA THR A 108 -20.49 3.95 -8.42
C THR A 108 -19.53 4.08 -7.25
N ALA A 109 -20.00 3.93 -6.01
CA ALA A 109 -19.17 4.02 -4.81
C ALA A 109 -18.09 2.92 -4.82
N SER A 110 -18.49 1.69 -5.12
CA SER A 110 -17.58 0.53 -5.21
C SER A 110 -16.55 0.69 -6.32
N MET A 111 -16.94 1.20 -7.48
CA MET A 111 -16.02 1.47 -8.58
C MET A 111 -15.02 2.56 -8.25
N LEU A 112 -15.46 3.69 -7.69
CA LEU A 112 -14.56 4.78 -7.28
C LEU A 112 -13.53 4.30 -6.25
N HIS A 113 -13.98 3.55 -5.25
CA HIS A 113 -13.09 2.97 -4.24
C HIS A 113 -12.09 1.98 -4.84
N GLN A 114 -12.53 1.11 -5.75
CA GLN A 114 -11.64 0.15 -6.40
C GLN A 114 -10.67 0.82 -7.38
N THR A 115 -11.11 1.82 -8.14
CA THR A 115 -10.23 2.56 -9.06
C THR A 115 -9.13 3.30 -8.31
N ALA A 116 -9.47 3.98 -7.21
CA ALA A 116 -8.47 4.65 -6.37
C ALA A 116 -7.49 3.65 -5.75
N ALA A 117 -7.96 2.46 -5.33
CA ALA A 117 -7.07 1.39 -4.85
C ALA A 117 -6.08 0.94 -5.92
N GLN A 118 -6.53 0.79 -7.18
CA GLN A 118 -5.66 0.40 -8.30
C GLN A 118 -4.62 1.48 -8.65
N LEU A 119 -4.96 2.76 -8.52
CA LEU A 119 -3.99 3.86 -8.72
C LEU A 119 -2.90 3.84 -7.65
N ILE A 120 -3.27 3.66 -6.39
CA ILE A 120 -2.31 3.48 -5.28
C ILE A 120 -1.43 2.26 -5.57
N PHE A 121 -2.04 1.12 -5.90
CA PHE A 121 -1.29 -0.10 -6.17
C PHE A 121 -0.33 0.03 -7.35
N ALA A 122 -0.76 0.61 -8.47
CA ALA A 122 0.07 0.84 -9.64
C ALA A 122 1.28 1.74 -9.30
N SER A 123 1.05 2.80 -8.50
CA SER A 123 2.14 3.69 -8.07
C SER A 123 3.17 2.98 -7.18
N LEU A 124 2.73 2.11 -6.27
CA LEU A 124 3.60 1.30 -5.40
C LEU A 124 4.38 0.24 -6.20
N VAL A 125 3.72 -0.42 -7.15
CA VAL A 125 4.37 -1.37 -8.07
C VAL A 125 5.45 -0.68 -8.90
N TYR A 126 5.13 0.49 -9.46
CA TYR A 126 6.08 1.28 -10.24
C TYR A 126 7.31 1.70 -9.41
N ALA A 127 7.09 2.25 -8.21
CA ALA A 127 8.17 2.61 -7.29
C ALA A 127 9.02 1.40 -6.89
N THR A 128 8.37 0.26 -6.62
CA THR A 128 9.05 -0.99 -6.27
C THR A 128 9.90 -1.50 -7.44
N ALA A 129 9.35 -1.54 -8.65
CA ALA A 129 10.06 -1.99 -9.85
C ALA A 129 11.29 -1.11 -10.14
N LEU A 130 11.15 0.21 -10.07
CA LEU A 130 12.28 1.14 -10.24
C LEU A 130 13.35 0.96 -9.16
N SER A 131 12.95 0.73 -7.91
CA SER A 131 13.91 0.49 -6.82
C SER A 131 14.76 -0.77 -7.04
N PHE A 132 14.17 -1.84 -7.60
CA PHE A 132 14.92 -3.04 -7.94
C PHE A 132 15.80 -2.83 -9.18
N TRP A 133 15.28 -2.18 -10.21
CA TRP A 133 16.03 -1.95 -11.45
C TRP A 133 17.28 -1.08 -11.22
N THR A 134 17.17 -0.03 -10.41
CA THR A 134 18.30 0.83 -10.02
C THR A 134 19.32 0.11 -9.12
N ALA A 135 18.88 -0.84 -8.29
CA ALA A 135 19.79 -1.66 -7.50
C ALA A 135 20.57 -2.66 -8.36
N SER A 136 19.94 -3.27 -9.37
CA SER A 136 20.58 -4.23 -10.28
C SER A 136 21.56 -3.59 -11.27
N GLY A 137 21.44 -2.28 -11.53
CA GLY A 137 22.30 -1.55 -12.47
C GLY A 137 23.63 -1.07 -11.89
N ARG A 138 23.90 -1.24 -10.59
CA ARG A 138 25.19 -0.86 -9.99
C ARG A 138 26.25 -1.92 -10.33
N PRO A 139 27.31 -1.58 -11.08
CA PRO A 139 28.46 -2.48 -11.21
C PRO A 139 29.03 -2.74 -9.81
N THR A 140 29.33 -3.99 -9.49
CA THR A 140 30.11 -4.34 -8.29
C THR A 140 31.49 -3.72 -8.42
N GLU A 141 31.72 -2.58 -7.77
CA GLU A 141 33.00 -1.89 -7.79
C GLU A 141 34.00 -2.57 -6.84
N SER A 142 35.15 -2.96 -7.41
CA SER A 142 36.41 -3.39 -6.80
C SER A 142 36.56 -4.82 -6.25
N THR A 143 36.82 -5.76 -7.15
CA THR A 143 37.96 -6.70 -6.97
C THR A 143 39.04 -6.34 -8.00
N THR A 144 39.35 -5.05 -8.14
CA THR A 144 40.39 -4.56 -9.07
C THR A 144 41.50 -3.79 -8.36
N GLU A 145 41.32 -3.36 -7.11
CA GLU A 145 42.44 -2.84 -6.30
C GLU A 145 43.45 -3.90 -5.89
N ALA A 146 43.08 -5.19 -5.84
CA ALA A 146 44.02 -6.26 -5.48
C ALA A 146 45.07 -6.57 -6.57
N ASP A 147 44.77 -6.27 -7.85
CA ASP A 147 45.73 -6.50 -8.94
C ASP A 147 46.64 -5.28 -9.21
N THR A 148 46.30 -4.10 -8.68
CA THR A 148 47.15 -2.90 -8.85
C THR A 148 48.24 -2.82 -7.78
N GLU A 149 47.99 -3.31 -6.55
CA GLU A 149 49.04 -3.31 -5.51
C GLU A 149 50.13 -4.36 -5.79
N THR A 150 49.76 -5.52 -6.34
CA THR A 150 50.73 -6.58 -6.69
C THR A 150 51.63 -6.22 -7.87
N ALA A 151 51.19 -5.27 -8.73
CA ALA A 151 51.99 -4.78 -9.87
C ALA A 151 52.96 -3.65 -9.47
N VAL A 152 52.75 -2.98 -8.33
CA VAL A 152 53.57 -1.83 -7.88
C VAL A 152 54.69 -2.25 -6.91
N THR A 153 54.58 -3.37 -6.21
CA THR A 153 55.63 -3.86 -5.30
C THR A 153 56.64 -4.83 -5.94
N GLY A 154 56.65 -4.94 -7.26
CA GLY A 154 57.44 -5.90 -8.03
C GLY A 154 58.70 -5.35 -8.71
N ASP A 155 59.33 -4.30 -8.16
CA ASP A 155 60.65 -3.77 -8.60
C ASP A 155 61.61 -3.61 -7.40
#